data_AF-A0A961RSY5-F1
#
_entry.id   AF-A0A961RSY5-F1
#
_cell.length_a   1.000
_cell.length_b   1.000
_cell.length_c   1.000
_cell.angle_alpha   90.00
_cell.angle_beta   90.00
_cell.angle_gamma   90.00
#
_symmetry.space_group_name_H-M   'P 1'
#
loop_
_entity.id
_entity.type
_entity.pdbx_description
1 polymer ?
#
loop_
_entity_poly.entity_id
_entity_poly.type
_entity_poly.pdbx_seq_one_letter_code
_entity_poly.pdbx_strand_id
1 'polypeptide(L)' 'PQILKNVRFVSGMPLEDMHVKQAIDEGLHRLGNSGRLVIRPSGTEPLIRIMAEGDDEGLIVSVVDDIAGAVSKSAA' A
#
# COMPACT_ATOMS: atom_id res chain seq x y z
N PRO A 1 -7.71 9.44 11.04
CA PRO A 1 -8.46 9.15 9.80
C PRO A 1 -8.03 7.80 9.21
N GLN A 2 -8.85 7.20 8.33
CA GLN A 2 -8.53 5.94 7.64
C GLN A 2 -8.74 6.12 6.12
N ILE A 3 -7.81 5.61 5.32
CA ILE A 3 -7.86 5.66 3.86
C ILE A 3 -7.67 4.26 3.30
N LEU A 4 -8.49 3.92 2.29
CA LEU A 4 -8.39 2.68 1.51
C LEU A 4 -8.22 3.03 0.04
N LYS A 5 -7.18 2.50 -0.60
CA LYS A 5 -6.92 2.62 -2.04
C LYS A 5 -6.82 1.24 -2.67
N ASN A 6 -7.46 1.08 -3.82
CA ASN A 6 -7.41 -0.15 -4.62
C ASN A 6 -6.52 0.10 -5.84
N VAL A 7 -5.54 -0.78 -6.05
CA VAL A 7 -4.63 -0.74 -7.21
C VAL A 7 -4.85 -1.98 -8.05
N ARG A 8 -5.17 -1.80 -9.32
CA ARG A 8 -5.35 -2.92 -10.25
C ARG A 8 -4.00 -3.44 -10.72
N PHE A 9 -3.89 -4.75 -10.89
CA PHE A 9 -2.73 -5.39 -11.51
C PHE A 9 -3.15 -6.34 -12.63
N VAL A 10 -2.25 -6.63 -13.57
CA VAL A 10 -2.56 -7.51 -14.72
C VAL A 10 -2.19 -8.95 -14.42
N SER A 11 -0.98 -9.18 -13.91
CA SER A 11 -0.48 -10.52 -13.62
C SER A 11 0.62 -10.49 -12.55
N GLY A 12 1.10 -11.67 -12.14
CA GLY A 12 2.19 -11.81 -11.18
C GLY A 12 1.77 -11.65 -9.72
N MET A 13 2.78 -11.41 -8.86
CA MET A 13 2.61 -11.21 -7.42
C MET A 13 3.23 -9.87 -7.03
N PRO A 14 2.52 -8.73 -7.23
CA PRO A 14 3.10 -7.40 -7.00
C PRO A 14 3.65 -7.17 -5.59
N LEU A 15 3.08 -7.85 -4.59
CA LEU A 15 3.56 -7.77 -3.20
C LEU A 15 4.90 -8.49 -2.96
N GLU A 16 5.35 -9.32 -3.91
CA GLU A 16 6.66 -9.97 -3.83
C GLU A 16 7.80 -9.12 -4.40
N ASP A 17 7.47 -8.07 -5.15
CA ASP A 17 8.43 -7.14 -5.74
C ASP A 17 9.23 -6.40 -4.67
N MET A 18 10.54 -6.31 -4.88
CA MET A 18 11.46 -5.69 -3.94
C MET A 18 11.12 -4.21 -3.67
N HIS A 19 10.72 -3.45 -4.70
CA HIS A 19 10.37 -2.04 -4.55
C HIS A 19 9.06 -1.86 -3.80
N VAL A 20 8.10 -2.78 -3.99
CA VAL A 20 6.84 -2.78 -3.24
C VAL A 20 7.11 -3.09 -1.77
N LYS A 21 7.90 -4.13 -1.46
CA LYS A 21 8.30 -4.45 -0.08
C LYS A 21 8.99 -3.27 0.59
N GLN A 22 9.94 -2.63 -0.10
CA GLN A 22 10.62 -1.45 0.42
C GLN A 22 9.66 -0.29 0.73
N ALA A 23 8.72 0.01 -0.18
CA ALA A 23 7.72 1.06 0.06
C ALA A 23 6.81 0.75 1.27
N ILE A 24 6.49 -0.53 1.48
CA ILE A 24 5.71 -1.00 2.64
C ILE A 24 6.50 -0.79 3.94
N ASP A 25 7.76 -1.21 3.97
CA ASP A 25 8.63 -1.08 5.15
C ASP A 25 8.88 0.41 5.50
N GLU A 26 9.12 1.25 4.50
CA GLU A 26 9.22 2.70 4.69
C GLU A 26 7.91 3.30 5.20
N GLY A 27 6.77 2.87 4.67
CA GLY A 27 5.44 3.27 5.14
C GLY A 27 5.18 2.88 6.60
N LEU A 28 5.53 1.65 6.99
CA LEU A 28 5.44 1.17 8.38
C LEU A 28 6.32 1.99 9.31
N HIS A 29 7.57 2.26 8.94
CA HIS A 29 8.47 3.09 9.73
C HIS A 29 7.94 4.51 9.92
N ARG A 30 7.41 5.12 8.86
CA ARG A 30 6.84 6.48 8.89
C ARG A 30 5.59 6.57 9.77
N LEU A 31 4.72 5.57 9.70
CA LEU A 31 3.51 5.50 10.53
C LEU A 31 3.80 5.23 12.01
N GLY A 32 4.92 4.56 12.31
CA GLY A 32 5.33 4.24 13.67
C GLY A 32 4.28 3.42 14.42
N ASN A 33 4.24 3.57 15.75
CA ASN A 33 3.34 2.80 16.61
C ASN A 33 1.90 3.37 16.66
N SER A 34 1.70 4.60 16.19
CA SER A 34 0.41 5.30 16.20
C SER A 34 -0.41 5.06 14.93
N GLY A 35 0.22 4.59 13.85
CA GLY A 35 -0.46 4.26 12.60
C GLY A 35 -0.59 2.77 12.37
N ARG A 36 -1.46 2.41 11.43
CA ARG A 36 -1.69 1.03 11.01
C ARG A 36 -1.69 0.94 9.50
N LEU A 37 -0.99 -0.05 8.96
CA LEU A 37 -0.97 -0.36 7.54
C LEU A 37 -1.47 -1.79 7.32
N VAL A 38 -2.42 -1.98 6.41
CA VAL A 38 -2.95 -3.28 6.01
C VAL A 38 -2.94 -3.36 4.50
N ILE A 39 -2.24 -4.37 3.98
CA ILE A 39 -2.11 -4.59 2.54
C ILE A 39 -2.45 -6.04 2.23
N ARG A 40 -3.33 -6.25 1.26
CA ARG A 40 -3.72 -7.59 0.84
C ARG A 40 -4.18 -7.64 -0.63
N PRO A 41 -3.99 -8.77 -1.31
CA PRO A 41 -4.67 -9.01 -2.57
C PRO A 41 -6.18 -9.16 -2.34
N SER A 42 -6.96 -8.83 -3.37
CA SER A 42 -8.36 -9.18 -3.45
C SER A 42 -8.51 -10.65 -3.85
N GLY A 43 -9.46 -11.35 -3.24
CA GLY A 43 -9.73 -12.76 -3.55
C GLY A 43 -10.60 -12.99 -4.79
N THR A 44 -11.28 -11.96 -5.28
CA THR A 44 -12.26 -12.06 -6.37
C THR A 44 -11.95 -11.13 -7.55
N GLU A 45 -10.97 -10.25 -7.41
CA GLU A 45 -10.61 -9.25 -8.42
C GLU A 45 -9.09 -9.11 -8.48
N PRO A 46 -8.51 -8.70 -9.63
CA PRO A 46 -7.08 -8.45 -9.75
C PRO A 46 -6.74 -7.07 -9.16
N LEU A 47 -6.95 -6.91 -7.86
CA LEU A 47 -6.70 -5.70 -7.08
C LEU A 47 -5.81 -5.98 -5.88
N ILE A 48 -4.89 -5.07 -5.58
CA ILE A 48 -4.26 -4.94 -4.27
C ILE A 48 -5.00 -3.86 -3.50
N ARG A 49 -5.40 -4.17 -2.26
CA ARG A 49 -6.04 -3.24 -1.33
C ARG A 49 -4.99 -2.73 -0.35
N ILE A 50 -4.81 -1.41 -0.31
CA ILE A 50 -3.86 -0.71 0.55
C ILE A 50 -4.68 0.17 1.49
N MET A 51 -4.61 -0.11 2.78
CA MET A 51 -5.32 0.65 3.80
C MET A 51 -4.31 1.18 4.82
N ALA A 52 -4.38 2.47 5.11
CA ALA A 52 -3.65 3.06 6.22
C ALA A 52 -4.57 3.87 7.14
N GLU A 53 -4.22 3.91 8.42
CA GLU A 53 -4.93 4.63 9.48
C GLU A 53 -3.91 5.30 10.41
N GLY A 54 -4.27 6.44 10.97
CA GLY A 54 -3.44 7.22 11.90
C GLY A 54 -4.03 8.61 12.16
N ASP A 55 -3.31 9.45 12.89
CA ASP A 55 -3.79 10.79 13.28
C ASP A 55 -3.51 11.87 12.22
N ASP A 56 -2.39 11.77 11.51
CA ASP A 56 -1.99 12.70 10.45
C ASP A 56 -2.49 12.22 9.08
N GLU A 57 -3.52 12.90 8.57
CA GLU A 57 -4.11 12.59 7.25
C GLU A 57 -3.11 12.74 6.11
N GLY A 58 -2.27 13.78 6.13
CA GLY A 58 -1.27 14.02 5.08
C GLY A 58 -0.24 12.91 5.02
N LEU A 59 0.20 12.43 6.19
CA LEU A 59 1.09 11.27 6.29
C LEU A 59 0.44 10.00 5.74
N ILE A 60 -0.80 9.72 6.12
CA ILE A 60 -1.55 8.53 5.67
C ILE A 60 -1.72 8.55 4.15
N VAL A 61 -2.15 9.69 3.59
CA VAL A 61 -2.31 9.85 2.13
C VAL A 61 -0.99 9.58 1.43
N SER A 62 0.10 10.20 1.88
CA SER A 62 1.42 10.01 1.26
C SER A 62 1.87 8.55 1.31
N VAL A 63 1.74 7.88 2.45
CA VAL A 63 2.14 6.46 2.59
C VAL A 63 1.32 5.57 1.65
N VAL A 64 0.00 5.77 1.58
CA VAL A 64 -0.87 4.98 0.69
C VAL A 64 -0.53 5.23 -0.78
N ASP A 65 -0.25 6.48 -1.15
CA ASP A 65 0.08 6.85 -2.53
C ASP A 65 1.43 6.32 -2.98
N ASP A 66 2.46 6.35 -2.11
CA ASP A 66 3.79 5.83 -2.39
C ASP A 66 3.74 4.32 -2.68
N ILE A 67 3.06 3.56 -1.82
CA ILE A 67 2.87 2.12 -1.97
C ILE A 67 2.03 1.82 -3.20
N ALA A 68 0.95 2.57 -3.44
CA ALA A 68 0.12 2.38 -4.61
C ALA A 68 0.89 2.63 -5.92
N GLY A 69 1.79 3.62 -5.93
CA GLY A 69 2.68 3.90 -7.04
C GLY A 69 3.67 2.75 -7.28
N ALA A 70 4.27 2.20 -6.22
CA ALA A 70 5.16 1.04 -6.33
C ALA A 70 4.43 -0.19 -6.89
N VAL A 71 3.24 -0.50 -6.36
CA VAL A 71 2.40 -1.60 -6.85
C VAL A 71 2.05 -1.40 -8.32
N SER A 72 1.62 -0.19 -8.71
CA SER A 72 1.24 0.10 -10.10
C SER A 72 2.39 -0.10 -11.09
N LYS A 73 3.63 0.19 -10.67
CA LYS A 73 4.84 -0.01 -11.50
C LYS A 73 5.25 -1.48 -11.61
N SER A 74 5.08 -2.24 -10.53
CA SER A 74 5.36 -3.69 -10.50
C SER A 74 4.30 -4.51 -11.23
N ALA A 75 3.07 -3.99 -11.28
CA ALA A 75 1.89 -4.65 -11.83
C ALA A 75 1.74 -4.62 -13.37
N ALA A 76 2.74 -4.07 -14.07
CA ALA A 76 2.76 -3.90 -15.53
C ALA A 76 3.12 -5.19 -16.29
#